data_AF-A0A7S3BLN9-F1
#
_entry.id   AF-A0A7S3BLN9-F1
#
_cell.length_a   1.000
_cell.length_b   1.000
_cell.length_c   1.000
_cell.angle_alpha   90.00
_cell.angle_beta   90.00
_cell.angle_gamma   90.00
#
_symmetry.space_group_name_H-M   'P 1'
#
loop_
_entity.id
_entity.type
_entity.pdbx_description
1 polymer ?
#
loop_
_entity_poly.entity_id
_entity_poly.type
_entity_poly.pdbx_seq_one_letter_code
_entity_poly.pdbx_strand_id
1 'polypeptide(L)'
;ASFLDRVRSCGTEWRPAVREALLRASPASLVIIFAVLPHVSNSIFQVWACDGFESAPGRQRYFLHSDLAVECSWANSNYQQLIALAIILVIIWPVGMTCLFA
;
A
#
# COMPACT_ATOMS: atom_id res chain seq x y z
N ALA A 1 40.23 8.08 -1.17
CA ALA A 1 39.34 7.07 -1.75
C ALA A 1 38.61 6.37 -0.61
N SER A 2 37.47 6.90 -0.12
CA SER A 2 37.13 6.70 1.31
C SER A 2 35.68 6.39 1.70
N PHE A 3 34.68 6.50 0.83
CA PHE A 3 33.30 6.21 1.24
C PHE A 3 32.48 5.45 0.19
N LEU A 4 32.57 5.87 -1.08
CA LEU A 4 31.82 5.26 -2.17
C LEU A 4 32.26 3.81 -2.48
N ASP A 5 33.54 3.47 -2.29
CA ASP A 5 34.04 2.09 -2.49
C ASP A 5 33.55 1.14 -1.38
N ARG A 6 33.32 1.66 -0.17
CA ARG A 6 32.83 0.87 0.97
C ARG A 6 31.34 0.55 0.84
N VAL A 7 30.55 1.50 0.33
CA VAL A 7 29.13 1.29 -0.02
C VAL A 7 28.99 0.29 -1.16
N ARG A 8 29.85 0.39 -2.20
CA ARG A 8 29.86 -0.54 -3.33
C ARG A 8 30.26 -1.96 -2.90
N SER A 9 31.22 -2.11 -1.98
CA SER A 9 31.66 -3.41 -1.45
C SER A 9 30.58 -4.12 -0.62
N CYS A 10 29.80 -3.39 0.19
CA CYS A 10 28.67 -3.94 0.94
C CYS A 10 27.52 -4.40 0.01
N GLY A 11 27.35 -3.78 -1.16
CA GLY A 11 26.30 -4.16 -2.12
C GLY A 11 26.59 -5.45 -2.91
N THR A 12 27.85 -5.84 -3.05
CA THR A 12 28.26 -7.00 -3.89
C THR A 12 28.42 -8.30 -3.12
N GLU A 13 28.81 -8.24 -1.85
CA GLU A 13 29.00 -9.43 -1.01
C GLU A 13 27.68 -10.04 -0.52
N TRP A 14 26.63 -9.21 -0.37
CA TRP A 14 25.32 -9.64 0.12
C TRP A 14 24.44 -10.32 -0.95
N ARG A 15 24.72 -10.16 -2.24
CA ARG A 15 23.88 -10.73 -3.33
C ARG A 15 23.64 -12.24 -3.22
N PRO A 16 24.65 -13.11 -2.99
CA PRO A 16 24.40 -14.55 -2.87
C PRO A 16 23.64 -14.92 -1.58
N ALA A 17 24.00 -14.30 -0.44
CA ALA A 17 23.37 -14.58 0.85
C ALA A 17 21.92 -14.09 0.93
N VAL A 18 21.64 -12.90 0.41
CA VAL A 18 20.29 -12.33 0.31
C VAL A 18 19.44 -13.15 -0.65
N ARG A 19 20.00 -13.63 -1.77
CA ARG A 19 19.28 -14.46 -2.74
C ARG A 19 18.88 -15.82 -2.14
N GLU A 20 19.78 -16.50 -1.43
CA GLU A 20 19.44 -17.75 -0.73
C GLU A 20 18.41 -17.55 0.37
N ALA A 21 18.52 -16.45 1.13
CA ALA A 21 17.55 -16.09 2.15
C ALA A 21 16.18 -15.75 1.54
N LEU A 22 16.13 -15.01 0.43
CA LEU A 22 14.90 -14.72 -0.30
C LEU A 22 14.25 -15.98 -0.87
N LEU A 23 15.03 -16.87 -1.48
CA LEU A 23 14.52 -18.12 -2.03
C LEU A 23 13.95 -19.02 -0.92
N ARG A 24 14.61 -19.09 0.25
CA ARG A 24 14.07 -19.78 1.43
C ARG A 24 12.85 -19.10 2.04
N ALA A 25 12.79 -17.77 2.01
CA ALA A 25 11.68 -17.00 2.54
C ALA A 25 10.50 -16.91 1.57
N SER A 26 10.69 -17.22 0.28
CA SER A 26 9.68 -17.09 -0.79
C SER A 26 8.33 -17.77 -0.50
N PRO A 27 8.23 -19.00 0.04
CA PRO A 27 6.93 -19.58 0.37
C PRO A 27 6.24 -18.83 1.53
N ALA A 28 7.00 -18.36 2.52
CA ALA A 28 6.45 -17.64 3.65
C ALA A 28 6.03 -16.22 3.28
N SER A 29 6.81 -15.52 2.45
CA SER A 29 6.46 -14.19 1.95
C SER A 29 5.22 -14.25 1.05
N LEU A 30 5.08 -15.30 0.22
CA LEU A 30 3.87 -15.56 -0.55
C LEU A 30 2.64 -15.76 0.35
N VAL A 31 2.76 -16.52 1.44
CA VAL A 31 1.64 -16.74 2.38
C VAL A 31 1.26 -15.44 3.10
N ILE A 32 2.24 -14.66 3.56
CA ILE A 32 2.00 -13.36 4.21
C ILE A 32 1.34 -12.40 3.23
N ILE A 33 1.85 -12.33 2.00
CA ILE A 33 1.25 -11.59 0.91
C ILE A 33 -0.20 -12.04 0.72
N PHE A 34 -0.44 -13.32 0.43
CA PHE A 34 -1.80 -13.82 0.14
C PHE A 34 -2.78 -13.65 1.31
N ALA A 35 -2.32 -13.64 2.55
CA ALA A 35 -3.17 -13.45 3.72
C ALA A 35 -3.45 -11.96 4.00
N VAL A 36 -2.44 -11.10 3.89
CA VAL A 36 -2.55 -9.68 4.24
C VAL A 36 -3.10 -8.86 3.08
N LEU A 37 -2.77 -9.23 1.83
CA LEU A 37 -3.22 -8.49 0.66
C LEU A 37 -4.73 -8.38 0.52
N PRO A 38 -5.53 -9.45 0.59
CA PRO A 38 -6.96 -9.32 0.41
C PRO A 38 -7.58 -8.40 1.46
N HIS A 39 -7.02 -8.39 2.67
CA HIS A 39 -7.47 -7.48 3.73
C HIS A 39 -7.11 -6.02 3.44
N VAL A 40 -5.84 -5.76 3.09
CA VAL A 40 -5.35 -4.42 2.77
C VAL A 40 -6.00 -3.87 1.50
N SER A 41 -6.10 -4.68 0.44
CA SER A 41 -6.80 -4.33 -0.79
C SER A 41 -8.26 -4.05 -0.55
N ASN A 42 -8.97 -4.84 0.26
CA ASN A 42 -10.37 -4.56 0.57
C ASN A 42 -10.51 -3.21 1.29
N SER A 43 -9.68 -2.93 2.30
CA SER A 43 -9.68 -1.64 3.00
C SER A 43 -9.32 -0.47 2.09
N ILE A 44 -8.41 -0.67 1.13
CA ILE A 44 -8.10 0.32 0.09
C ILE A 44 -9.29 0.51 -0.85
N PHE A 45 -9.95 -0.54 -1.31
CA PHE A 45 -11.08 -0.38 -2.23
C PHE A 45 -12.30 0.24 -1.56
N GLN A 46 -12.42 0.09 -0.24
CA GLN A 46 -13.45 0.76 0.55
C GLN A 46 -13.30 2.29 0.60
N VAL A 47 -12.15 2.88 0.28
CA VAL A 47 -12.08 4.36 0.26
C VAL A 47 -12.89 5.00 -0.86
N TRP A 48 -13.27 4.24 -1.88
CA TRP A 48 -14.12 4.72 -2.97
C TRP A 48 -15.60 4.41 -2.76
N ALA A 49 -15.95 3.66 -1.71
CA ALA A 49 -17.34 3.36 -1.36
C ALA A 49 -17.90 4.49 -0.50
N CYS A 50 -18.64 5.40 -1.13
CA CYS A 50 -19.25 6.56 -0.46
C CYS A 50 -20.76 6.49 -0.54
N ASP A 51 -21.42 6.64 0.61
CA ASP A 51 -22.88 6.70 0.74
C ASP A 51 -23.35 8.15 0.89
N GLY A 52 -24.39 8.51 0.14
CA GLY A 52 -24.99 9.84 0.16
C GLY A 52 -26.11 9.94 1.19
N PHE A 53 -26.03 10.93 2.07
CA PHE A 53 -27.04 11.25 3.08
C PHE A 53 -27.56 12.68 2.87
N GLU A 54 -28.87 12.88 3.00
CA GLU A 54 -29.45 14.23 3.03
C GLU A 54 -29.14 14.89 4.38
N SER A 55 -28.29 15.91 4.36
CA SER A 55 -27.97 16.70 5.56
C SER A 55 -28.92 17.90 5.74
N ALA A 56 -29.54 18.36 4.65
CA ALA A 56 -30.54 19.42 4.61
C ALA A 56 -31.35 19.29 3.31
N PRO A 57 -32.56 19.86 3.20
CA PRO A 57 -33.33 19.83 1.95
C PRO A 57 -32.49 20.38 0.79
N GLY A 58 -32.20 19.52 -0.19
CA GLY A 58 -31.37 19.84 -1.37
C GLY A 58 -29.86 19.82 -1.15
N ARG A 59 -29.35 19.43 0.03
CA ARG A 59 -27.91 19.21 0.27
C ARG A 59 -27.63 17.76 0.65
N GLN A 60 -26.93 17.08 -0.24
CA GLN A 60 -26.38 15.75 0.01
C GLN A 60 -24.93 15.86 0.47
N ARG A 61 -24.58 15.07 1.49
CA ARG A 61 -23.20 14.84 1.90
C ARG A 61 -22.87 13.37 1.74
N TYR A 62 -21.64 13.10 1.30
CA TYR A 62 -21.15 11.77 1.04
C TYR A 62 -20.18 11.39 2.14
N PHE A 63 -20.37 10.23 2.74
CA PHE A 63 -19.53 9.69 3.81
C PHE A 63 -19.00 8.33 3.41
N LEU A 64 -17.85 7.95 3.98
CA LEU A 64 -17.25 6.65 3.72
C LEU A 64 -18.12 5.53 4.29
N HIS A 65 -18.36 4.49 3.50
CA HIS A 65 -19.18 3.35 3.93
C HIS A 65 -18.57 2.63 5.14
N SER A 66 -17.23 2.51 5.19
CA SER A 66 -16.51 1.85 6.28
C SER A 66 -16.36 2.72 7.53
N ASP A 67 -16.39 4.05 7.38
CA ASP A 67 -16.25 5.01 8.47
C ASP A 67 -17.07 6.27 8.21
N LEU A 68 -18.25 6.34 8.82
CA LEU A 68 -19.18 7.47 8.68
C LEU A 68 -18.66 8.77 9.31
N ALA A 69 -17.54 8.76 10.05
CA ALA A 69 -16.91 9.98 10.53
C ALA A 69 -16.11 10.70 9.43
N VAL A 70 -15.77 10.02 8.34
CA VAL A 70 -14.99 10.57 7.23
C VAL A 70 -15.91 10.98 6.09
N GLU A 71 -16.01 12.29 5.86
CA GLU A 71 -16.68 12.81 4.66
C GLU A 71 -15.83 12.55 3.41
N CYS A 72 -16.47 11.96 2.38
CA CYS A 72 -15.93 11.83 1.03
C CYS A 72 -15.91 13.20 0.34
N SER A 73 -15.02 14.07 0.81
CA SER A 73 -14.83 15.41 0.28
C SER A 73 -13.35 15.69 0.13
N TRP A 74 -12.95 16.24 -1.01
CA TRP A 74 -11.58 16.71 -1.25
C TRP A 74 -11.13 17.79 -0.28
N ALA A 75 -12.06 18.46 0.42
CA ALA A 75 -11.75 19.41 1.48
C ALA A 75 -11.32 18.74 2.80
N ASN A 76 -11.58 17.44 2.97
CA ASN A 76 -11.25 16.71 4.19
C ASN A 76 -9.84 16.10 4.08
N SER A 77 -8.93 16.50 4.96
CA SER A 77 -7.52 16.07 4.92
C SER A 77 -7.36 14.58 5.17
N ASN A 78 -8.23 13.98 5.99
CA ASN A 78 -8.20 12.55 6.28
C ASN A 78 -8.48 11.74 5.00
N TYR A 79 -9.51 12.13 4.24
CA TYR A 79 -9.85 11.47 2.99
C TYR A 79 -8.71 11.52 1.96
N GLN A 80 -8.00 12.66 1.87
CA GLN A 80 -6.85 12.77 0.98
C GLN A 80 -5.69 11.85 1.37
N GLN A 81 -5.42 11.68 2.67
CA GLN A 81 -4.37 10.76 3.14
C GLN A 81 -4.70 9.32 2.79
N LEU A 82 -5.95 8.90 2.97
CA LEU A 82 -6.36 7.53 2.62
C LEU A 82 -6.26 7.29 1.10
N ILE A 83 -6.66 8.26 0.26
CA ILE A 83 -6.48 8.17 -1.20
C ILE A 83 -4.99 8.12 -1.58
N ALA A 84 -4.14 8.94 -0.95
CA ALA A 84 -2.71 8.94 -1.24
C ALA A 84 -2.06 7.59 -0.92
N LEU A 85 -2.39 7.01 0.24
CA LEU A 85 -1.93 5.68 0.62
C LEU A 85 -2.44 4.60 -0.33
N ALA A 86 -3.72 4.65 -0.68
CA ALA A 86 -4.33 3.74 -1.65
C ALA A 86 -3.57 3.75 -3.00
N ILE A 87 -3.28 4.94 -3.54
CA ILE A 87 -2.54 5.09 -4.79
C ILE A 87 -1.11 4.55 -4.67
N ILE A 88 -0.40 4.88 -3.57
CA ILE A 88 0.96 4.39 -3.33
C ILE A 88 0.97 2.86 -3.28
N LEU A 89 0.03 2.25 -2.56
CA LEU A 89 -0.08 0.79 -2.44
C LEU A 89 -0.42 0.11 -3.77
N VAL A 90 -1.26 0.72 -4.59
CA VAL A 90 -1.57 0.23 -5.95
C VAL A 90 -0.34 0.27 -6.86
N ILE A 91 0.53 1.29 -6.73
CA ILE A 91 1.75 1.42 -7.54
C ILE A 91 2.89 0.55 -7.01
N ILE A 92 3.06 0.47 -5.69
CA ILE A 92 4.13 -0.33 -5.08
C ILE A 92 3.90 -1.83 -5.31
N TRP A 93 2.65 -2.24 -5.51
CA TRP A 93 2.26 -3.62 -5.72
C TRP A 93 2.89 -4.29 -6.95
N PRO A 94 2.73 -3.78 -8.20
CA PRO A 94 3.38 -4.36 -9.38
C PRO A 94 4.90 -4.36 -9.29
N VAL A 95 5.48 -3.33 -8.65
CA VAL A 95 6.94 -3.20 -8.46
C VAL A 95 7.44 -4.20 -7.41
N GLY A 96 6.73 -4.35 -6.30
CA GLY A 96 7.04 -5.32 -5.25
C GLY A 96 6.98 -6.75 -5.76
N MET A 97 5.95 -7.07 -6.56
CA MET A 97 5.82 -8.36 -7.21
C MET A 97 6.96 -8.60 -8.22
N THR A 98 7.31 -7.63 -9.06
CA THR A 98 8.44 -7.80 -9.98
C THR A 98 9.77 -7.92 -9.24
N CYS A 99 10.04 -7.14 -8.19
CA CYS A 99 11.27 -7.26 -7.41
C CYS A 99 11.37 -8.57 -6.60
N LEU A 100 10.24 -9.17 -6.20
CA LEU A 100 10.24 -10.45 -5.48
C LEU A 100 10.46 -11.66 -6.40
N PHE A 101 10.10 -11.56 -7.69
CA PHE A 101 10.16 -12.68 -8.64
C PHE A 101 11.12 -12.48 -9.82
N ALA A 102 11.82 -11.34 -9.92
CA ALA A 102 12.89 -11.08 -10.90
C ALA A 102 14.28 -11.45 -10.34
#